data_AF-A0AAN9JSS7-F1
#
_entry.id   AF-A0AAN9JSS7-F1
#
_cell.length_a   1.000
_cell.length_b   1.000
_cell.length_c   1.000
_cell.angle_alpha   90.00
_cell.angle_beta   90.00
_cell.angle_gamma   90.00
#
_symmetry.space_group_name_H-M   'P 1'
#
loop_
_entity.id
_entity.type
_entity.pdbx_description
1 polymer ?
#
loop_
_entity_poly.entity_id
_entity_poly.type
_entity_poly.pdbx_seq_one_letter_code
_entity_poly.pdbx_strand_id
1 'polypeptide(L)'
;MNNIKNKLMILLCLAALGKCTTAHDSPTAQPPKTSISPKASEFLDSKPPNSEAPNNNDDNDDDDDEKPGSGVLTDIFKGTLRGHAITMPGFINPQQPSQVDDRVRQICSHTDYPDICVSTVPPFISHKDHFDVMKVLEASIMACSTQTKFALNMVEKHVGSSARIEAVLADCKEEYNAALVNLGRAMDAIPTRDLGTVTVMLSAVMADVSTCENGFEELKLGSPLANHEGIVTITASNCLSIASLIPH
;
A
#
# COMPACT_ATOMS: atom_id res chain seq x y z
N MET A 1 -35.82 -1.87 -23.81
CA MET A 1 -36.00 -0.54 -23.19
C MET A 1 -34.69 0.10 -22.66
N ASN A 2 -33.55 -0.59 -22.69
CA ASN A 2 -32.28 -0.07 -22.14
C ASN A 2 -31.32 0.55 -23.19
N ASN A 3 -31.59 0.37 -24.48
CA ASN A 3 -30.72 0.88 -25.56
C ASN A 3 -31.08 2.32 -26.02
N ILE A 4 -32.25 2.84 -25.61
CA ILE A 4 -32.71 4.19 -25.94
C ILE A 4 -32.22 5.21 -24.90
N LYS A 5 -32.10 4.78 -23.63
CA LYS A 5 -31.59 5.64 -22.54
C LYS A 5 -30.09 5.95 -22.69
N ASN A 6 -29.28 5.01 -23.16
CA ASN A 6 -27.85 5.24 -23.41
C ASN A 6 -27.59 6.17 -24.60
N LYS A 7 -28.43 6.13 -25.65
CA LYS A 7 -28.33 7.08 -26.78
C LYS A 7 -28.76 8.50 -26.40
N LEU A 8 -29.71 8.65 -25.47
CA LEU A 8 -30.19 9.97 -25.02
C LEU A 8 -29.18 10.68 -24.11
N MET A 9 -28.41 9.94 -23.29
CA MET A 9 -27.36 10.50 -22.44
C MET A 9 -26.12 10.95 -23.22
N ILE A 10 -25.75 10.25 -24.31
CA ILE A 10 -24.62 10.65 -25.17
C ILE A 10 -24.96 11.91 -25.98
N LEU A 11 -26.23 12.07 -26.40
CA LEU A 11 -26.65 13.27 -27.15
C LEU A 11 -26.68 14.55 -26.29
N LEU A 12 -26.84 14.42 -24.97
CA LEU A 12 -26.86 15.55 -24.04
C LEU A 12 -25.46 16.11 -23.72
N CYS A 13 -24.38 15.36 -23.96
CA CYS A 13 -23.01 15.85 -23.74
C CYS A 13 -22.47 16.74 -24.88
N LEU A 14 -23.07 16.70 -26.07
CA LEU A 14 -22.56 17.46 -27.24
C LEU A 14 -23.12 18.89 -27.37
N ALA A 15 -24.03 19.31 -26.48
CA ALA A 15 -24.64 20.64 -26.55
C ALA A 15 -23.96 21.72 -25.68
N ALA A 16 -22.90 21.39 -24.94
CA ALA A 16 -22.28 22.30 -23.96
C ALA A 16 -20.98 22.99 -24.42
N LEU A 17 -20.60 22.89 -25.70
CA LEU A 17 -19.49 23.69 -26.25
C LEU A 17 -20.01 25.00 -26.82
N GLY A 18 -20.31 25.93 -25.90
CA GLY A 18 -20.59 27.32 -26.19
C GLY A 18 -19.35 28.05 -26.72
N LYS A 19 -19.53 28.70 -27.88
CA LYS A 19 -18.54 29.53 -28.58
C LYS A 19 -18.29 30.82 -27.80
N CYS A 20 -17.03 31.15 -27.54
CA CYS A 20 -16.62 32.50 -27.12
C CYS A 20 -15.51 33.01 -28.03
N THR A 21 -15.86 33.89 -28.97
CA THR A 21 -14.92 34.81 -29.64
C THR A 21 -15.63 36.14 -29.96
N THR A 22 -15.40 37.16 -29.15
CA THR A 22 -15.41 38.57 -29.60
C THR A 22 -14.37 39.34 -28.80
N ALA A 23 -13.47 39.98 -29.54
CA ALA A 23 -12.41 40.85 -29.04
C ALA A 23 -12.96 42.15 -28.42
N HIS A 24 -12.28 42.67 -27.39
CA HIS A 24 -12.04 44.10 -27.23
C HIS A 24 -10.92 44.39 -26.21
N ASP A 25 -9.98 45.23 -26.68
CA ASP A 25 -9.03 46.14 -26.02
C ASP A 25 -8.25 45.78 -24.74
N SER A 26 -6.93 45.81 -24.92
CA SER A 26 -5.92 45.98 -23.86
C SER A 26 -5.78 47.44 -23.43
N PRO A 27 -5.39 47.67 -22.16
CA PRO A 27 -4.41 48.70 -21.84
C PRO A 27 -3.11 48.09 -21.32
N THR A 28 -2.02 48.57 -21.90
CA THR A 28 -0.61 48.33 -21.61
C THR A 28 -0.23 48.55 -20.14
N ALA A 29 0.55 47.63 -19.57
CA ALA A 29 1.39 47.89 -18.39
C ALA A 29 2.77 47.22 -18.57
N GLN A 30 3.83 48.02 -18.43
CA GLN A 30 5.24 47.67 -18.62
C GLN A 30 5.81 46.79 -17.49
N PRO A 31 6.92 46.05 -17.73
CA PRO A 31 7.59 45.27 -16.69
C PRO A 31 8.66 46.09 -15.95
N PRO A 32 8.84 45.91 -14.62
CA PRO A 32 10.00 46.46 -13.91
C PRO A 32 11.22 45.56 -14.10
N LYS A 33 12.31 46.16 -14.60
CA LYS A 33 13.68 45.64 -14.53
C LYS A 33 14.22 45.88 -13.12
N THR A 34 14.78 44.86 -12.48
CA THR A 34 15.97 45.07 -11.63
C THR A 34 16.75 43.76 -11.46
N SER A 35 18.01 43.80 -11.88
CA SER A 35 19.03 42.79 -11.64
C SER A 35 19.62 42.97 -10.26
N ILE A 36 19.79 41.89 -9.50
CA ILE A 36 20.80 41.81 -8.45
C ILE A 36 21.43 40.42 -8.52
N SER A 37 22.73 40.40 -8.82
CA SER A 37 23.61 39.24 -8.82
C SER A 37 24.13 38.99 -7.39
N PRO A 38 24.29 37.73 -6.93
CA PRO A 38 25.15 37.45 -5.80
C PRO A 38 26.49 36.84 -6.24
N LYS A 39 27.53 37.39 -5.64
CA LYS A 39 28.95 37.09 -5.74
C LYS A 39 29.30 35.86 -4.90
N ALA A 40 30.28 35.08 -5.34
CA ALA A 40 30.83 33.93 -4.63
C ALA A 40 31.77 34.30 -3.46
N SER A 41 31.74 33.49 -2.40
CA SER A 41 32.76 33.32 -1.34
C SER A 41 32.47 31.96 -0.66
N GLU A 42 33.22 30.90 -0.91
CA GLU A 42 34.38 30.39 -0.13
C GLU A 42 34.10 29.97 1.33
N PHE A 43 34.48 28.71 1.61
CA PHE A 43 34.93 28.14 2.90
C PHE A 43 33.86 27.99 4.02
N LEU A 44 33.60 26.81 4.60
CA LEU A 44 34.54 25.89 5.26
C LEU A 44 34.04 24.44 5.31
N ASP A 45 34.99 23.56 5.01
CA ASP A 45 35.13 22.16 5.43
C ASP A 45 34.79 21.94 6.92
N SER A 46 34.08 20.84 7.22
CA SER A 46 34.03 20.27 8.57
C SER A 46 33.96 18.75 8.48
N LYS A 47 35.15 18.16 8.54
CA LYS A 47 35.45 16.75 8.75
C LYS A 47 34.91 16.26 10.11
N PRO A 48 34.37 15.04 10.22
CA PRO A 48 34.05 14.43 11.52
C PRO A 48 35.31 13.80 12.14
N PRO A 49 35.52 13.88 13.47
CA PRO A 49 36.57 13.13 14.14
C PRO A 49 36.12 11.68 14.37
N ASN A 50 37.09 10.78 14.18
CA ASN A 50 37.00 9.34 14.32
C ASN A 50 37.31 8.90 15.76
N SER A 51 36.76 7.73 16.11
CA SER A 51 37.29 6.69 17.01
C SER A 51 37.35 6.99 18.52
N GLU A 52 36.63 6.19 19.31
CA GLU A 52 37.22 5.05 20.04
C GLU A 52 36.14 4.21 20.76
N ALA A 53 36.29 2.90 20.66
CA ALA A 53 35.58 1.91 21.46
C ALA A 53 36.31 1.70 22.79
N PRO A 54 35.59 1.22 23.83
CA PRO A 54 36.20 0.27 24.74
C PRO A 54 35.37 -1.02 24.84
N ASN A 55 36.07 -2.15 24.69
CA ASN A 55 35.69 -3.42 25.29
C ASN A 55 35.68 -3.28 26.83
N ASN A 56 34.74 -3.92 27.50
CA ASN A 56 35.03 -5.00 28.45
C ASN A 56 33.74 -5.67 28.95
N ASN A 57 33.91 -6.95 29.25
CA ASN A 57 32.89 -7.91 29.64
C ASN A 57 32.35 -7.70 31.06
N ASP A 58 31.27 -8.46 31.27
CA ASP A 58 30.90 -9.22 32.47
C ASP A 58 29.79 -8.68 33.39
N ASP A 59 28.86 -9.63 33.55
CA ASP A 59 28.03 -9.98 34.69
C ASP A 59 26.59 -9.43 34.83
N ASN A 60 25.77 -10.45 35.12
CA ASN A 60 24.34 -10.53 35.36
C ASN A 60 23.83 -9.49 36.37
N ASP A 61 22.57 -9.08 36.22
CA ASP A 61 21.52 -9.46 37.17
C ASP A 61 20.14 -9.02 36.65
N ASP A 62 19.16 -9.83 37.02
CA ASP A 62 17.73 -9.74 36.73
C ASP A 62 17.10 -8.41 37.18
N ASP A 63 16.12 -7.92 36.42
CA ASP A 63 14.86 -7.45 37.01
C ASP A 63 13.79 -7.25 35.92
N ASP A 64 12.61 -7.78 36.21
CA ASP A 64 11.38 -7.74 35.44
C ASP A 64 10.90 -6.29 35.23
N ASP A 65 10.55 -5.93 33.98
CA ASP A 65 9.44 -4.99 33.79
C ASP A 65 8.72 -5.19 32.45
N GLU A 66 7.41 -5.20 32.55
CA GLU A 66 6.43 -5.68 31.59
C GLU A 66 6.12 -4.57 30.56
N LYS A 67 6.32 -4.85 29.26
CA LYS A 67 5.70 -4.04 28.19
C LYS A 67 5.26 -4.90 27.00
N PRO A 68 4.00 -4.78 26.54
CA PRO A 68 3.45 -5.61 25.48
C PRO A 68 3.70 -4.98 24.12
N GLY A 69 4.12 -5.79 23.14
CA GLY A 69 4.09 -5.38 21.74
C GLY A 69 5.28 -5.88 20.93
N SER A 70 5.29 -7.17 20.61
CA SER A 70 5.89 -7.67 19.35
C SER A 70 5.63 -9.17 19.15
N GLY A 71 5.50 -9.95 20.22
CA GLY A 71 5.44 -11.43 20.13
C GLY A 71 4.14 -12.03 19.61
N VAL A 72 3.03 -11.28 19.64
CA VAL A 72 1.70 -11.85 19.33
C VAL A 72 1.58 -12.27 17.86
N LEU A 73 2.20 -11.53 16.92
CA LEU A 73 2.14 -11.90 15.51
C LEU A 73 2.96 -13.15 15.22
N THR A 74 4.13 -13.31 15.83
CA THR A 74 4.95 -14.53 15.69
C THR A 74 4.27 -15.77 16.27
N ASP A 75 3.46 -15.62 17.31
CA ASP A 75 2.77 -16.73 17.97
C ASP A 75 1.51 -17.20 17.21
N ILE A 76 0.85 -16.28 16.48
CA ILE A 76 -0.25 -16.61 15.55
C ILE A 76 0.29 -17.40 14.36
N PHE A 77 1.45 -17.03 13.80
CA PHE A 77 2.06 -17.73 12.66
C PHE A 77 2.81 -19.02 13.02
N LYS A 78 3.19 -19.22 14.30
CA LYS A 78 3.80 -20.48 14.79
C LYS A 78 2.81 -21.54 15.25
N GLY A 79 1.50 -21.28 15.23
CA GLY A 79 0.48 -22.30 15.49
C GLY A 79 0.53 -22.93 16.90
N THR A 80 0.85 -22.15 17.94
CA THR A 80 0.94 -22.70 19.32
C THR A 80 -0.33 -22.48 20.14
N LEU A 81 -1.51 -22.63 19.53
CA LEU A 81 -2.75 -22.85 20.31
C LEU A 81 -2.73 -24.28 20.87
N ARG A 82 -2.13 -24.42 22.04
CA ARG A 82 -2.17 -25.64 22.83
C ARG A 82 -3.53 -25.73 23.53
N GLY A 83 -4.52 -26.31 22.84
CA GLY A 83 -5.85 -26.52 23.40
C GLY A 83 -6.77 -27.37 22.53
N HIS A 84 -6.83 -28.67 22.83
CA HIS A 84 -7.78 -29.69 22.38
C HIS A 84 -7.92 -29.94 20.88
N ALA A 85 -7.29 -31.02 20.43
CA ALA A 85 -7.46 -31.58 19.09
C ALA A 85 -8.92 -31.97 18.84
N ILE A 86 -9.56 -31.27 17.89
CA ILE A 86 -10.79 -31.75 17.27
C ILE A 86 -10.36 -32.61 16.08
N THR A 87 -10.32 -33.92 16.28
CA THR A 87 -10.03 -34.89 15.21
C THR A 87 -11.19 -34.90 14.22
N MET A 88 -11.02 -34.25 13.07
CA MET A 88 -11.90 -34.43 11.92
C MET A 88 -11.40 -35.61 11.08
N PRO A 89 -12.27 -36.54 10.65
CA PRO A 89 -11.84 -37.71 9.90
C PRO A 89 -11.64 -37.40 8.41
N GLY A 90 -10.43 -37.63 7.92
CA GLY A 90 -10.19 -38.25 6.61
C GLY A 90 -9.86 -37.33 5.42
N PHE A 91 -8.71 -37.65 4.82
CA PHE A 91 -8.23 -37.34 3.46
C PHE A 91 -7.57 -35.98 3.20
N ILE A 92 -6.29 -35.81 3.58
CA ILE A 92 -5.30 -35.16 2.68
C ILE A 92 -3.94 -35.85 2.86
N ASN A 93 -3.46 -36.44 1.76
CA ASN A 93 -2.10 -36.95 1.54
C ASN A 93 -1.07 -35.81 1.80
N PRO A 94 0.10 -36.01 2.45
CA PRO A 94 1.10 -34.95 2.56
C PRO A 94 1.66 -34.66 1.17
N GLN A 95 0.99 -33.76 0.42
CA GLN A 95 1.50 -33.29 -0.85
C GLN A 95 2.67 -32.36 -0.56
N GLN A 96 3.85 -32.89 -0.89
CA GLN A 96 5.03 -32.20 -1.36
C GLN A 96 4.73 -30.76 -1.82
N PRO A 97 5.53 -29.75 -1.41
CA PRO A 97 5.35 -28.35 -1.82
C PRO A 97 5.15 -28.30 -3.33
N SER A 98 4.06 -27.69 -3.78
CA SER A 98 3.76 -27.69 -5.21
C SER A 98 4.83 -26.86 -5.92
N GLN A 99 5.23 -27.23 -7.14
CA GLN A 99 6.18 -26.43 -7.93
C GLN A 99 5.72 -24.97 -8.11
N VAL A 100 4.41 -24.72 -8.01
CA VAL A 100 3.84 -23.37 -7.97
C VAL A 100 4.26 -22.62 -6.72
N ASP A 101 4.24 -23.27 -5.55
CA ASP A 101 4.68 -22.67 -4.29
C ASP A 101 6.17 -22.27 -4.34
N ASP A 102 7.03 -23.11 -4.92
CA ASP A 102 8.46 -22.81 -5.07
C ASP A 102 8.69 -21.61 -6.01
N ARG A 103 7.93 -21.52 -7.10
CA ARG A 103 8.02 -20.39 -8.05
C ARG A 103 7.47 -19.09 -7.46
N VAL A 104 6.39 -19.15 -6.66
CA VAL A 104 5.90 -18.00 -5.90
C VAL A 104 6.96 -17.55 -4.92
N ARG A 105 7.57 -18.47 -4.16
CA ARG A 105 8.66 -18.16 -3.22
C ARG A 105 9.83 -17.48 -3.90
N GLN A 106 10.23 -17.93 -5.09
CA GLN A 106 11.30 -17.31 -5.86
C GLN A 106 10.98 -15.86 -6.27
N ILE A 107 9.75 -15.57 -6.67
CA ILE A 107 9.36 -14.19 -7.02
C ILE A 107 9.27 -13.34 -5.75
N CYS A 108 8.62 -13.86 -4.70
CA CYS A 108 8.50 -13.19 -3.41
C CYS A 108 9.84 -12.92 -2.73
N SER A 109 10.89 -13.69 -3.00
CA SER A 109 12.22 -13.44 -2.42
C SER A 109 12.88 -12.15 -2.91
N HIS A 110 12.34 -11.51 -3.95
CA HIS A 110 12.81 -10.24 -4.50
C HIS A 110 11.95 -9.05 -4.05
N THR A 111 11.03 -9.26 -3.10
CA THR A 111 10.19 -8.19 -2.57
C THR A 111 10.73 -7.67 -1.25
N ASP A 112 10.29 -6.48 -0.86
CA ASP A 112 10.70 -5.86 0.42
C ASP A 112 10.21 -6.69 1.63
N TYR A 113 9.09 -7.42 1.47
CA TYR A 113 8.50 -8.25 2.51
C TYR A 113 8.18 -9.68 2.03
N PRO A 114 9.21 -10.55 1.89
CA PRO A 114 9.05 -11.89 1.32
C PRO A 114 8.06 -12.79 2.05
N ASP A 115 8.08 -12.79 3.39
CA ASP A 115 7.21 -13.64 4.20
C ASP A 115 5.73 -13.25 4.04
N ILE A 116 5.45 -11.95 3.93
CA ILE A 116 4.10 -11.45 3.68
C ILE A 116 3.67 -11.75 2.24
N CYS A 117 4.56 -11.64 1.27
CA CYS A 117 4.26 -12.04 -0.10
C CYS A 117 3.89 -13.54 -0.18
N VAL A 118 4.72 -14.42 0.39
CA VAL A 118 4.50 -15.88 0.36
C VAL A 118 3.24 -16.30 1.11
N SER A 119 2.85 -15.60 2.16
CA SER A 119 1.64 -15.93 2.92
C SER A 119 0.35 -15.42 2.27
N THR A 120 0.41 -14.34 1.48
CA THR A 120 -0.79 -13.65 0.97
C THR A 120 -1.09 -13.90 -0.51
N VAL A 121 -0.09 -14.19 -1.33
CA VAL A 121 -0.22 -14.40 -2.78
C VAL A 121 -0.81 -15.77 -3.17
N PRO A 122 -0.39 -16.91 -2.58
CA PRO A 122 -0.79 -18.24 -3.08
C PRO A 122 -2.29 -18.49 -3.23
N PRO A 123 -3.18 -18.00 -2.34
CA PRO A 123 -4.62 -18.19 -2.49
C PRO A 123 -5.21 -17.68 -3.82
N PHE A 124 -4.51 -16.77 -4.50
CA PHE A 124 -4.94 -16.16 -5.76
C PHE A 124 -4.25 -16.74 -7.00
N ILE A 125 -3.38 -17.74 -6.83
CA ILE A 125 -2.70 -18.41 -7.93
C ILE A 125 -3.44 -19.70 -8.28
N SER A 126 -3.84 -19.81 -9.55
CA SER A 126 -4.41 -21.02 -10.11
C SER A 126 -3.32 -21.99 -10.54
N HIS A 127 -3.32 -23.21 -10.00
CA HIS A 127 -2.39 -24.28 -10.40
C HIS A 127 -2.64 -24.82 -11.83
N LYS A 128 -3.73 -24.41 -12.48
CA LYS A 128 -4.11 -24.88 -13.82
C LYS A 128 -3.56 -24.01 -14.95
N ASP A 129 -3.17 -22.78 -14.62
CA ASP A 129 -2.77 -21.78 -15.61
C ASP A 129 -1.25 -21.77 -15.81
N HIS A 130 -0.81 -21.26 -16.97
CA HIS A 130 0.60 -20.99 -17.17
C HIS A 130 1.06 -19.95 -16.15
N PHE A 131 2.02 -20.32 -15.32
CA PHE A 131 2.58 -19.42 -14.33
C PHE A 131 3.63 -18.52 -14.96
N ASP A 132 3.51 -17.22 -14.71
CA ASP A 132 4.49 -16.19 -15.04
C ASP A 132 4.48 -15.07 -13.98
N VAL A 133 5.40 -14.12 -14.09
CA VAL A 133 5.54 -13.02 -13.13
C VAL A 133 4.32 -12.08 -13.17
N MET A 134 3.64 -11.93 -14.31
CA MET A 134 2.42 -11.11 -14.40
C MET A 134 1.29 -11.73 -13.58
N LYS A 135 1.17 -13.07 -13.55
CA LYS A 135 0.19 -13.77 -12.72
C LYS A 135 0.47 -13.59 -11.24
N VAL A 136 1.74 -13.52 -10.85
CA VAL A 136 2.12 -13.22 -9.46
C VAL A 136 1.83 -11.77 -9.11
N LEU A 137 2.03 -10.83 -10.04
CA LEU A 137 1.63 -9.43 -9.86
C LEU A 137 0.10 -9.29 -9.71
N GLU A 138 -0.68 -9.95 -10.58
CA GLU A 138 -2.14 -10.00 -10.51
C GLU A 138 -2.62 -10.54 -9.15
N ALA A 139 -2.05 -11.67 -8.71
CA ALA A 139 -2.32 -12.26 -7.41
C ALA A 139 -1.93 -11.34 -6.23
N SER A 140 -0.79 -10.66 -6.33
CA SER A 140 -0.34 -9.70 -5.32
C SER A 140 -1.30 -8.51 -5.20
N ILE A 141 -1.82 -7.98 -6.32
CA ILE A 141 -2.78 -6.87 -6.30
C ILE A 141 -4.13 -7.34 -5.72
N MET A 142 -4.55 -8.59 -5.99
CA MET A 142 -5.73 -9.18 -5.33
C MET A 142 -5.54 -9.34 -3.81
N ALA A 143 -4.34 -9.74 -3.38
CA ALA A 143 -3.99 -9.81 -1.97
C ALA A 143 -4.05 -8.43 -1.31
N CYS A 144 -3.43 -7.41 -1.91
CA CYS A 144 -3.48 -6.02 -1.45
C CYS A 144 -4.92 -5.50 -1.37
N SER A 145 -5.76 -5.81 -2.37
CA SER A 145 -7.18 -5.45 -2.37
C SER A 145 -7.96 -6.10 -1.21
N THR A 146 -7.63 -7.34 -0.87
CA THR A 146 -8.25 -8.05 0.26
C THR A 146 -7.86 -7.40 1.58
N GLN A 147 -6.58 -7.06 1.77
CA GLN A 147 -6.12 -6.34 2.96
C GLN A 147 -6.75 -4.95 3.08
N THR A 148 -6.86 -4.22 1.97
CA THR A 148 -7.46 -2.88 1.92
C THR A 148 -8.94 -2.94 2.33
N LYS A 149 -9.70 -3.93 1.84
CA LYS A 149 -11.10 -4.15 2.26
C LYS A 149 -11.21 -4.51 3.75
N PHE A 150 -10.28 -5.29 4.26
CA PHE A 150 -10.25 -5.63 5.68
C PHE A 150 -10.00 -4.39 6.55
N ALA A 151 -9.01 -3.56 6.18
CA ALA A 151 -8.71 -2.31 6.86
C ALA A 151 -9.92 -1.35 6.83
N LEU A 152 -10.56 -1.18 5.67
CA LEU A 152 -11.80 -0.40 5.54
C LEU A 152 -12.91 -0.91 6.47
N ASN A 153 -13.10 -2.24 6.56
CA ASN A 153 -14.09 -2.81 7.48
C ASN A 153 -13.76 -2.50 8.95
N MET A 154 -12.48 -2.47 9.32
CA MET A 154 -12.07 -2.06 10.67
C MET A 154 -12.36 -0.58 10.91
N VAL A 155 -12.08 0.31 9.97
CA VAL A 155 -12.46 1.73 10.06
C VAL A 155 -13.97 1.86 10.31
N GLU A 156 -14.78 1.19 9.49
CA GLU A 156 -16.24 1.27 9.59
C GLU A 156 -16.79 0.77 10.93
N LYS A 157 -16.13 -0.23 11.55
CA LYS A 157 -16.50 -0.71 12.90
C LYS A 157 -16.22 0.30 14.01
N HIS A 158 -15.28 1.22 13.80
CA HIS A 158 -14.91 2.23 14.79
C HIS A 158 -15.64 3.56 14.58
N VAL A 159 -16.37 3.76 13.48
CA VAL A 159 -17.19 4.95 13.27
C VAL A 159 -18.18 5.11 14.42
N GLY A 160 -18.22 6.31 15.02
CA GLY A 160 -19.07 6.60 16.18
C GLY A 160 -18.53 6.11 17.53
N SER A 161 -17.33 5.51 17.57
CA SER A 161 -16.71 5.07 18.84
C SER A 161 -16.28 6.23 19.74
N SER A 162 -15.89 7.36 19.15
CA SER A 162 -15.49 8.57 19.87
C SER A 162 -15.58 9.80 18.97
N ALA A 163 -16.22 10.85 19.48
CA ALA A 163 -16.32 12.14 18.79
C ALA A 163 -14.94 12.77 18.49
N ARG A 164 -13.90 12.41 19.25
CA ARG A 164 -12.54 12.95 19.06
C ARG A 164 -11.86 12.43 17.79
N ILE A 165 -12.20 11.21 17.34
CA ILE A 165 -11.58 10.57 16.16
C ILE A 165 -12.55 10.41 15.01
N GLU A 166 -13.78 10.93 15.13
CA GLU A 166 -14.83 10.74 14.13
C GLU A 166 -14.45 11.32 12.76
N ALA A 167 -13.84 12.51 12.74
CA ALA A 167 -13.34 13.12 11.51
C ALA A 167 -12.22 12.28 10.87
N VAL A 168 -11.23 11.85 11.65
CA VAL A 168 -10.12 11.02 11.16
C VAL A 168 -10.63 9.68 10.62
N LEU A 169 -11.62 9.05 11.27
CA LEU A 169 -12.22 7.82 10.76
C LEU A 169 -13.01 8.04 9.46
N ALA A 170 -13.66 9.18 9.30
CA ALA A 170 -14.33 9.54 8.04
C ALA A 170 -13.30 9.74 6.92
N ASP A 171 -12.22 10.47 7.18
CA ASP A 171 -11.14 10.69 6.23
C ASP A 171 -10.48 9.35 5.84
N CYS A 172 -10.14 8.51 6.83
CA CYS A 172 -9.64 7.16 6.59
C CYS A 172 -10.56 6.33 5.71
N LYS A 173 -11.88 6.41 5.91
CA LYS A 173 -12.84 5.71 5.07
C LYS A 173 -12.76 6.19 3.62
N GLU A 174 -12.64 7.49 3.38
CA GLU A 174 -12.49 8.05 2.03
C GLU A 174 -11.18 7.58 1.38
N GLU A 175 -10.06 7.65 2.11
CA GLU A 175 -8.75 7.22 1.64
C GLU A 175 -8.70 5.71 1.31
N TYR A 176 -9.24 4.84 2.17
CA TYR A 176 -9.30 3.41 1.85
C TYR A 176 -10.19 3.09 0.64
N ASN A 177 -11.25 3.87 0.40
CA ASN A 177 -12.05 3.72 -0.82
C ASN A 177 -11.28 4.20 -2.06
N ALA A 178 -10.52 5.29 -1.96
CA ALA A 178 -9.62 5.74 -3.02
C ALA A 178 -8.55 4.67 -3.33
N ALA A 179 -7.94 4.07 -2.31
CA ALA A 179 -7.00 2.97 -2.46
C ALA A 179 -7.62 1.78 -3.22
N LEU A 180 -8.86 1.38 -2.91
CA LEU A 180 -9.56 0.32 -3.65
C LEU A 180 -9.81 0.69 -5.12
N VAL A 181 -10.14 1.94 -5.42
CA VAL A 181 -10.27 2.42 -6.80
C VAL A 181 -8.94 2.34 -7.54
N ASN A 182 -7.84 2.78 -6.90
CA ASN A 182 -6.50 2.72 -7.46
C ASN A 182 -6.05 1.26 -7.70
N LEU A 183 -6.32 0.34 -6.79
CA LEU A 183 -6.07 -1.10 -6.99
C LEU A 183 -6.87 -1.69 -8.15
N GLY A 184 -8.13 -1.28 -8.32
CA GLY A 184 -8.94 -1.66 -9.48
C GLY A 184 -8.32 -1.18 -10.79
N ARG A 185 -7.87 0.08 -10.84
CA ARG A 185 -7.18 0.64 -12.02
C ARG A 185 -5.85 -0.04 -12.30
N ALA A 186 -5.10 -0.43 -11.27
CA ALA A 186 -3.88 -1.23 -11.42
C ALA A 186 -4.22 -2.60 -12.06
N MET A 187 -5.28 -3.26 -11.60
CA MET A 187 -5.75 -4.53 -12.15
C MET A 187 -6.14 -4.41 -13.63
N ASP A 188 -6.88 -3.35 -13.99
CA ASP A 188 -7.33 -3.11 -15.37
C ASP A 188 -6.17 -2.84 -16.36
N ALA A 189 -5.01 -2.41 -15.85
CA ALA A 189 -3.81 -2.14 -16.64
C ALA A 189 -2.94 -3.40 -16.90
N ILE A 190 -3.15 -4.49 -16.14
CA ILE A 190 -2.40 -5.76 -16.29
C ILE A 190 -2.57 -6.39 -17.68
N PRO A 191 -3.79 -6.53 -18.26
CA PRO A 191 -3.96 -7.20 -19.55
C PRO A 191 -3.23 -6.50 -20.71
N THR A 192 -3.10 -5.18 -20.65
CA THR A 192 -2.38 -4.37 -21.65
C THR A 192 -0.89 -4.20 -21.33
N ARG A 193 -0.41 -4.80 -20.23
CA ARG A 193 0.96 -4.67 -19.70
C ARG A 193 1.38 -3.21 -19.48
N ASP A 194 0.45 -2.33 -19.14
CA ASP A 194 0.75 -0.94 -18.81
C ASP A 194 1.31 -0.84 -17.38
N LEU A 195 2.57 -1.26 -17.23
CA LEU A 195 3.27 -1.25 -15.94
C LEU A 195 3.50 0.17 -15.39
N GLY A 196 3.48 1.18 -16.27
CA GLY A 196 3.52 2.58 -15.86
C GLY A 196 2.28 2.94 -15.04
N THR A 197 1.09 2.63 -15.58
CA THR A 197 -0.16 2.81 -14.83
C THR A 197 -0.20 1.95 -13.57
N VAL A 198 0.20 0.67 -13.65
CA VAL A 198 0.24 -0.20 -12.45
C VAL A 198 1.09 0.42 -11.33
N THR A 199 2.30 0.89 -11.66
CA THR A 199 3.22 1.48 -10.69
C THR A 199 2.66 2.77 -10.07
N VAL A 200 2.09 3.66 -10.88
CA VAL A 200 1.51 4.92 -10.40
C VAL A 200 0.30 4.64 -9.49
N MET A 201 -0.57 3.71 -9.88
CA MET A 201 -1.75 3.38 -9.07
C MET A 201 -1.37 2.71 -7.75
N LEU A 202 -0.39 1.80 -7.75
CA LEU A 202 0.11 1.18 -6.52
C LEU A 202 0.82 2.18 -5.59
N SER A 203 1.53 3.15 -6.15
CA SER A 203 2.13 4.24 -5.36
C SER A 203 1.05 5.14 -4.75
N ALA A 204 -0.05 5.38 -5.48
CA ALA A 204 -1.20 6.12 -4.96
C ALA A 204 -1.85 5.38 -3.78
N VAL A 205 -1.99 4.04 -3.84
CA VAL A 205 -2.49 3.23 -2.72
C VAL A 205 -1.68 3.46 -1.43
N MET A 206 -0.34 3.48 -1.53
CA MET A 206 0.50 3.76 -0.37
C MET A 206 0.29 5.17 0.17
N ALA A 207 0.12 6.16 -0.72
CA ALA A 207 -0.18 7.54 -0.33
C ALA A 207 -1.53 7.65 0.38
N ASP A 208 -2.59 7.06 -0.18
CA ASP A 208 -3.94 7.04 0.40
C ASP A 208 -3.90 6.46 1.84
N VAL A 209 -3.25 5.30 2.03
CA VAL A 209 -3.10 4.68 3.37
C VAL A 209 -2.30 5.58 4.32
N SER A 210 -1.22 6.19 3.86
CA SER A 210 -0.40 7.08 4.70
C SER A 210 -1.16 8.32 5.17
N THR A 211 -2.09 8.85 4.36
CA THR A 211 -2.93 9.99 4.74
C THR A 211 -3.83 9.62 5.93
N CYS A 212 -4.39 8.41 5.94
CA CYS A 212 -5.17 7.92 7.07
C CYS A 212 -4.32 7.77 8.36
N GLU A 213 -3.14 7.14 8.26
CA GLU A 213 -2.22 6.96 9.40
C GLU A 213 -1.83 8.32 10.01
N ASN A 214 -1.46 9.29 9.17
CA ASN A 214 -1.07 10.64 9.60
C ASN A 214 -2.19 11.37 10.37
N GLY A 215 -3.45 11.15 10.02
CA GLY A 215 -4.58 11.76 10.74
C GLY A 215 -4.65 11.36 12.22
N PHE A 216 -4.28 10.11 12.54
CA PHE A 216 -4.20 9.66 13.94
C PHE A 216 -2.98 10.23 14.67
N GLU A 217 -1.84 10.34 13.97
CA GLU A 217 -0.62 10.93 14.53
C GLU A 217 -0.81 12.41 14.92
N GLU A 218 -1.52 13.19 14.10
CA GLU A 218 -1.84 14.59 14.38
C GLU A 218 -2.68 14.76 15.66
N LEU A 219 -3.57 13.81 15.94
CA LEU A 219 -4.36 13.78 17.18
C LEU A 219 -3.55 13.30 18.40
N LYS A 220 -2.29 12.90 18.20
CA LYS A 220 -1.41 12.24 19.20
C LYS A 220 -2.09 11.02 19.83
N LEU A 221 -2.83 10.28 19.01
CA LEU A 221 -3.52 9.05 19.42
C LEU A 221 -2.83 7.87 18.74
N GLY A 222 -2.68 6.77 19.48
CA GLY A 222 -2.35 5.50 18.84
C GLY A 222 -3.55 5.08 17.98
N SER A 223 -3.30 4.77 16.71
CA SER A 223 -4.34 4.26 15.83
C SER A 223 -4.87 2.92 16.39
N PRO A 224 -6.21 2.77 16.57
CA PRO A 224 -6.82 1.47 16.86
C PRO A 224 -6.54 0.43 15.77
N LEU A 225 -6.04 0.89 14.62
CA LEU A 225 -5.79 0.11 13.41
C LEU A 225 -4.30 -0.14 13.17
N ALA A 226 -3.39 0.29 14.08
CA ALA A 226 -1.94 0.22 13.86
C ALA A 226 -1.41 -1.19 13.49
N ASN A 227 -2.06 -2.26 13.97
CA ASN A 227 -1.70 -3.64 13.60
C ASN A 227 -2.14 -4.06 12.18
N HIS A 228 -2.94 -3.24 11.51
CA HIS A 228 -3.58 -3.51 10.21
C HIS A 228 -3.26 -2.47 9.14
N GLU A 229 -2.96 -1.22 9.50
CA GLU A 229 -2.59 -0.16 8.56
C GLU A 229 -1.27 -0.50 7.84
N GLY A 230 -0.30 -1.05 8.57
CA GLY A 230 0.97 -1.50 7.99
C GLY A 230 0.82 -2.59 6.93
N ILE A 231 -0.21 -3.46 6.99
CA ILE A 231 -0.29 -4.60 6.07
C ILE A 231 -0.70 -4.20 4.65
N VAL A 232 -1.49 -3.14 4.49
CA VAL A 232 -1.85 -2.64 3.16
C VAL A 232 -0.62 -2.04 2.48
N THR A 233 0.10 -1.16 3.18
CA THR A 233 1.36 -0.57 2.70
C THR A 233 2.40 -1.64 2.35
N ILE A 234 2.56 -2.66 3.21
CA ILE A 234 3.45 -3.81 2.95
C ILE A 234 3.05 -4.56 1.69
N THR A 235 1.77 -4.90 1.53
CA THR A 235 1.31 -5.63 0.33
C THR A 235 1.38 -4.79 -0.94
N ALA A 236 1.16 -3.47 -0.87
CA ALA A 236 1.36 -2.56 -1.99
C ALA A 236 2.84 -2.44 -2.40
N SER A 237 3.75 -2.35 -1.42
CA SER A 237 5.21 -2.40 -1.66
C SER A 237 5.62 -3.71 -2.34
N ASN A 238 5.13 -4.87 -1.86
CA ASN A 238 5.37 -6.14 -2.54
C ASN A 238 4.86 -6.14 -3.99
N CYS A 239 3.70 -5.55 -4.28
CA CYS A 239 3.20 -5.40 -5.65
C CYS A 239 4.16 -4.59 -6.53
N LEU A 240 4.70 -3.48 -6.01
CA LEU A 240 5.67 -2.64 -6.70
C LEU A 240 6.99 -3.39 -6.96
N SER A 241 7.51 -4.11 -5.97
CA SER A 241 8.71 -4.93 -6.15
C SER A 241 8.49 -5.97 -7.25
N ILE A 242 7.36 -6.68 -7.25
CA ILE A 242 7.05 -7.69 -8.29
C ILE A 242 6.91 -7.04 -9.66
N ALA A 243 6.23 -5.89 -9.76
CA ALA A 243 6.09 -5.16 -11.02
C ALA A 243 7.45 -4.77 -11.62
N SER A 244 8.44 -4.43 -10.78
CA SER A 244 9.79 -4.07 -11.21
C SER A 244 10.59 -5.25 -11.81
N LEU A 245 10.19 -6.49 -11.53
CA LEU A 245 10.81 -7.69 -12.10
C LEU A 245 10.40 -7.95 -13.55
N ILE A 246 9.40 -7.22 -14.05
CA ILE A 246 8.81 -7.47 -15.35
C ILE A 246 9.48 -6.55 -16.39
N PRO A 247 10.10 -7.10 -17.44
CA PRO A 247 10.75 -6.29 -18.46
C PRO A 247 9.73 -5.44 -19.23
N HIS A 248 10.15 -4.20 -19.52
CA HIS A 248 9.44 -3.23 -20.35
C HIS A 248 9.46 -3.61 -21.84
#